data_AF-A0A1V3H942-F1
#
_entry.id   AF-A0A1V3H942-F1
#
_cell.length_a   1.000
_cell.length_b   1.000
_cell.length_c   1.000
_cell.angle_alpha   90.00
_cell.angle_beta   90.00
_cell.angle_gamma   90.00
#
_symmetry.space_group_name_H-M   'P 1'
#
loop_
_entity.id
_entity.type
_entity.pdbx_description
1 polymer ?
#
loop_
_entity_poly.entity_id
_entity_poly.type
_entity_poly.pdbx_seq_one_letter_code
_entity_poly.pdbx_strand_id
1 'polypeptide(L)'
;MSKQSALIGLDSTKAADLAARLDTLLANYQVLYTNVRGFHWNIKGGDFFELHVKFEEIYTDLQTKIDEVAERILTIGGTAEHRFSEYLKISEIKEHAPEANGQAGLRAIVDGFSVLISLQRDIMSLAGEADDEGTSALMSDYIREQEKLLWMFNAYLN
;
A
#
# COMPACT_ATOMS: atom_id res chain seq x y z
N MET A 1 -26.18 0.41 27.02
CA MET A 1 -26.58 0.71 25.63
C MET A 1 -25.72 -0.16 24.72
N SER A 2 -26.31 -1.16 24.09
CA SER A 2 -25.61 -2.12 23.23
C SER A 2 -25.17 -1.41 21.95
N LYS A 3 -23.91 -0.98 21.87
CA LYS A 3 -23.29 -0.61 20.59
C LYS A 3 -23.26 -1.88 19.75
N GLN A 4 -24.15 -1.97 18.76
CA GLN A 4 -24.19 -3.08 17.83
C GLN A 4 -22.83 -3.19 17.13
N SER A 5 -22.24 -4.38 17.17
CA SER A 5 -20.93 -4.63 16.60
C SER A 5 -20.98 -4.61 15.08
N ALA A 6 -19.86 -4.25 14.45
CA ALA A 6 -19.58 -4.64 13.07
C ALA A 6 -19.85 -6.16 12.87
N LEU A 7 -20.00 -6.60 11.62
CA LEU A 7 -20.32 -7.99 11.24
C LEU A 7 -19.52 -9.05 12.04
N ILE A 8 -18.29 -8.71 12.41
CA ILE A 8 -17.32 -9.59 13.08
C ILE A 8 -17.08 -9.28 14.57
N GLY A 9 -17.91 -8.45 15.22
CA GLY A 9 -17.80 -8.21 16.66
C GLY A 9 -17.03 -6.94 17.09
N LEU A 10 -16.53 -6.13 16.16
CA LEU A 10 -15.81 -4.87 16.46
C LEU A 10 -16.74 -3.70 16.79
N ASP A 11 -16.25 -2.67 17.48
CA ASP A 11 -16.98 -1.40 17.65
C ASP A 11 -17.22 -0.74 16.29
N SER A 12 -18.48 -0.46 15.96
CA SER A 12 -18.87 0.03 14.63
C SER A 12 -18.26 1.38 14.27
N THR A 13 -18.03 2.26 15.26
CA THR A 13 -17.45 3.59 15.02
C THR A 13 -15.95 3.45 14.76
N LYS A 14 -15.24 2.70 15.60
CA LYS A 14 -13.80 2.46 15.38
C LYS A 14 -13.53 1.69 14.09
N ALA A 15 -14.36 0.71 13.76
CA ALA A 15 -14.28 -0.03 12.51
C ALA A 15 -14.50 0.88 11.28
N ALA A 16 -15.45 1.82 11.34
CA ALA A 16 -15.64 2.79 10.27
C ALA A 16 -14.45 3.74 10.09
N ASP A 17 -13.86 4.20 11.20
CA ASP A 17 -12.66 5.04 11.16
C ASP A 17 -11.46 4.28 10.57
N LEU A 18 -11.27 3.01 10.95
CA LEU A 18 -10.24 2.13 10.38
C LEU A 18 -10.47 1.86 8.90
N ALA A 19 -11.71 1.59 8.48
CA ALA A 19 -12.05 1.40 7.08
C ALA A 19 -11.67 2.63 6.24
N ALA A 20 -11.95 3.84 6.73
CA ALA A 20 -11.56 5.07 6.04
C ALA A 20 -10.04 5.24 5.93
N ARG A 21 -9.27 4.82 6.96
CA ARG A 21 -7.80 4.84 6.89
C ARG A 21 -7.23 3.79 5.95
N LEU A 22 -7.82 2.60 5.93
CA LEU A 22 -7.48 1.54 4.97
C LEU A 22 -7.81 1.96 3.54
N ASP A 23 -8.89 2.71 3.28
CA ASP A 23 -9.18 3.27 1.95
C ASP A 23 -8.12 4.29 1.50
N THR A 24 -7.62 5.14 2.41
CA THR A 24 -6.47 6.01 2.11
C THR A 24 -5.23 5.18 1.77
N LEU A 25 -4.96 4.11 2.52
CA LEU A 25 -3.84 3.20 2.22
C LEU A 25 -4.03 2.52 0.85
N LEU A 26 -5.24 2.02 0.56
CA LEU A 26 -5.61 1.39 -0.72
C LEU A 26 -5.36 2.33 -1.91
N ALA A 27 -5.74 3.61 -1.79
CA ALA A 27 -5.48 4.59 -2.82
C ALA A 27 -3.99 4.80 -3.10
N ASN A 28 -3.17 4.87 -2.03
CA ASN A 28 -1.72 4.99 -2.17
C ASN A 28 -1.11 3.75 -2.84
N TYR A 29 -1.57 2.54 -2.47
CA TYR A 29 -1.18 1.31 -3.15
C TYR A 29 -1.52 1.33 -4.64
N GLN A 30 -2.73 1.76 -5.01
CA GLN A 30 -3.18 1.78 -6.40
C GLN A 30 -2.35 2.74 -7.27
N VAL A 31 -2.01 3.91 -6.75
CA VAL A 31 -1.13 4.86 -7.46
C VAL A 31 0.29 4.31 -7.56
N LEU A 32 0.84 3.75 -6.47
CA LEU A 32 2.18 3.16 -6.50
C LEU A 32 2.26 1.98 -7.48
N TYR A 33 1.29 1.07 -7.45
CA TYR A 33 1.19 -0.06 -8.38
C TYR A 33 1.25 0.42 -9.84
N THR A 34 0.46 1.45 -10.17
CA THR A 34 0.42 2.02 -11.51
C THR A 34 1.76 2.66 -11.89
N ASN A 35 2.40 3.37 -10.97
CA ASN A 35 3.74 3.93 -11.18
C ASN A 35 4.79 2.82 -11.44
N VAL A 36 4.78 1.74 -10.66
CA VAL A 36 5.72 0.62 -10.82
C VAL A 36 5.52 -0.10 -12.15
N ARG A 37 4.26 -0.28 -12.60
CA ARG A 37 3.94 -0.77 -13.95
C ARG A 37 4.53 0.16 -15.02
N GLY A 38 4.42 1.47 -14.82
CA GLY A 38 5.08 2.48 -15.65
C GLY A 38 6.59 2.29 -15.73
N PHE A 39 7.26 2.06 -14.60
CA PHE A 39 8.72 1.83 -14.56
C PHE A 39 9.11 0.52 -15.25
N HIS A 40 8.35 -0.56 -15.01
CA HIS A 40 8.53 -1.84 -15.68
C HIS A 40 8.46 -1.71 -17.21
N TRP A 41 7.48 -0.99 -17.74
CA TRP A 41 7.32 -0.84 -19.20
C TRP A 41 8.35 0.07 -19.85
N ASN A 42 8.78 1.13 -19.15
CA ASN A 42 9.51 2.23 -19.77
C ASN A 42 11.00 2.27 -19.48
N ILE A 43 11.51 1.43 -18.58
CA ILE A 43 12.94 1.33 -18.29
C ILE A 43 13.77 1.07 -19.55
N LYS A 44 14.96 1.69 -19.61
CA LYS A 44 15.98 1.50 -20.65
C LYS A 44 17.36 1.48 -20.03
N GLY A 45 18.37 1.10 -20.81
CA GLY A 45 19.78 1.16 -20.40
C GLY A 45 20.34 -0.17 -19.90
N GLY A 46 21.50 -0.12 -19.25
CA GLY A 46 22.25 -1.32 -18.85
C GLY A 46 21.50 -2.22 -17.87
N ASP A 47 20.67 -1.62 -17.01
CA ASP A 47 19.93 -2.32 -15.96
C ASP A 47 18.60 -2.91 -16.46
N PHE A 48 18.31 -2.81 -17.77
CA PHE A 48 16.99 -3.14 -18.33
C PHE A 48 16.49 -4.51 -17.90
N PHE A 49 17.24 -5.58 -18.16
CA PHE A 49 16.75 -6.94 -17.89
C PHE A 49 16.58 -7.24 -16.41
N GLU A 50 17.42 -6.66 -15.56
CA GLU A 50 17.35 -6.84 -14.10
C GLU A 50 16.15 -6.11 -13.51
N LEU A 51 16.09 -4.80 -13.74
CA LEU A 51 15.08 -3.95 -13.12
C LEU A 51 13.70 -4.11 -13.77
N HIS A 52 13.62 -4.48 -15.06
CA HIS A 52 12.34 -4.84 -15.69
C HIS A 52 11.66 -5.99 -14.94
N VAL A 53 12.39 -7.08 -14.67
CA VAL A 53 11.85 -8.24 -13.93
C VAL A 53 11.64 -7.89 -12.45
N LYS A 54 12.55 -7.11 -11.84
CA LYS A 54 12.38 -6.69 -10.44
C LYS A 54 11.14 -5.82 -10.25
N PHE A 55 10.85 -4.89 -11.16
CA PHE A 55 9.63 -4.09 -11.09
C PHE A 55 8.37 -4.94 -11.27
N GLU A 56 8.43 -6.03 -12.04
CA GLU A 56 7.34 -7.00 -12.13
C GLU A 56 7.09 -7.75 -10.83
N GLU A 57 8.14 -8.24 -10.18
CA GLU A 57 8.04 -8.83 -8.85
C GLU A 57 7.37 -7.87 -7.85
N ILE A 58 7.76 -6.59 -7.88
CA ILE A 58 7.20 -5.57 -6.99
C ILE A 58 5.72 -5.32 -7.29
N TYR A 59 5.34 -5.03 -8.54
CA TYR A 59 3.92 -4.72 -8.81
C TYR A 59 3.01 -5.94 -8.58
N THR A 60 3.55 -7.15 -8.74
CA THR A 60 2.80 -8.38 -8.47
C THR A 60 2.53 -8.53 -6.97
N ASP A 61 3.51 -8.23 -6.12
CA ASP A 61 3.32 -8.21 -4.68
C ASP A 61 2.37 -7.10 -4.23
N LEU A 62 2.47 -5.90 -4.81
CA LEU A 62 1.53 -4.80 -4.56
C LEU A 62 0.09 -5.19 -4.93
N GLN A 63 -0.12 -5.92 -6.03
CA GLN A 63 -1.44 -6.39 -6.44
C GLN A 63 -2.07 -7.30 -5.38
N THR A 64 -1.32 -8.26 -4.83
CA THR A 64 -1.81 -9.12 -3.73
C THR A 64 -2.21 -8.28 -2.53
N LYS A 65 -1.38 -7.30 -2.16
CA LYS A 65 -1.65 -6.43 -1.00
C LYS A 65 -2.84 -5.49 -1.20
N ILE A 66 -3.07 -5.05 -2.43
CA ILE A 66 -4.27 -4.27 -2.83
C ILE A 66 -5.53 -5.08 -2.54
N ASP A 67 -5.56 -6.34 -2.99
CA ASP A 67 -6.71 -7.22 -2.82
C ASP A 67 -6.97 -7.47 -1.32
N GLU A 68 -5.94 -7.83 -0.56
CA GLU A 68 -6.04 -8.06 0.89
C GLU A 68 -6.51 -6.82 1.68
N VAL A 69 -6.07 -5.60 1.31
CA VAL A 69 -6.54 -4.36 1.94
C VAL A 69 -8.01 -4.09 1.60
N ALA A 70 -8.41 -4.25 0.35
CA ALA A 70 -9.79 -4.06 -0.08
C ALA A 70 -10.72 -5.06 0.62
N GLU A 71 -10.32 -6.32 0.71
CA GLU A 71 -11.06 -7.35 1.43
C GLU A 71 -11.09 -7.09 2.94
N ARG A 72 -10.02 -6.53 3.53
CA ARG A 72 -10.03 -6.13 4.94
C ARG A 72 -11.05 -5.02 5.22
N ILE A 73 -11.14 -4.02 4.34
CA ILE A 73 -12.16 -2.94 4.44
C ILE A 73 -13.57 -3.54 4.45
N LEU A 74 -13.86 -4.45 3.52
CA LEU A 74 -15.15 -5.15 3.46
C LEU A 74 -15.40 -6.00 4.71
N THR A 75 -14.36 -6.67 5.21
CA THR A 75 -14.43 -7.55 6.39
C THR A 75 -14.83 -6.79 7.66
N ILE A 76 -14.37 -5.55 7.82
CA ILE A 76 -14.74 -4.69 8.96
C ILE A 76 -16.02 -3.87 8.72
N GLY A 77 -16.73 -4.13 7.62
CA GLY A 77 -18.03 -3.53 7.30
C GLY A 77 -17.96 -2.22 6.51
N GLY A 78 -16.79 -1.84 6.00
CA GLY A 78 -16.61 -0.72 5.09
C GLY A 78 -16.98 -1.04 3.64
N THR A 79 -16.75 -0.09 2.75
CA THR A 79 -16.89 -0.29 1.28
C THR A 79 -15.58 0.15 0.65
N ALA A 80 -14.82 -0.79 0.09
CA ALA A 80 -13.56 -0.47 -0.57
C ALA A 80 -13.81 0.43 -1.80
N GLU A 81 -13.12 1.57 -1.85
CA GLU A 81 -13.13 2.42 -3.05
C GLU A 81 -12.50 1.67 -4.24
N HIS A 82 -13.00 1.93 -5.44
CA HIS A 82 -12.62 1.23 -6.68
C HIS A 82 -12.50 2.17 -7.89
N ARG A 83 -12.75 3.48 -7.72
CA ARG A 83 -12.72 4.48 -8.79
C ARG A 83 -11.39 5.21 -8.79
N PHE A 84 -10.75 5.25 -9.96
CA PHE A 84 -9.49 5.97 -10.15
C PHE A 84 -9.54 7.44 -9.72
N SER A 85 -10.64 8.14 -10.00
CA SER A 85 -10.80 9.55 -9.63
C SER A 85 -10.72 9.80 -8.12
N GLU A 86 -11.23 8.88 -7.30
CA GLU A 86 -11.15 9.02 -5.85
C GLU A 86 -9.78 8.62 -5.33
N TYR A 87 -9.15 7.57 -5.88
CA TYR A 87 -7.77 7.23 -5.53
C TYR A 87 -6.82 8.42 -5.74
N LEU A 88 -6.92 9.09 -6.90
CA LEU A 88 -6.09 10.27 -7.22
C LEU A 88 -6.34 11.44 -6.28
N LYS A 89 -7.55 11.56 -5.72
CA LYS A 89 -7.91 12.64 -4.80
C LYS A 89 -7.32 12.43 -3.40
N ILE A 90 -7.29 11.18 -2.91
CA ILE A 90 -6.91 10.89 -1.52
C ILE A 90 -5.48 10.36 -1.38
N SER A 91 -4.86 9.87 -2.45
CA SER A 91 -3.49 9.38 -2.42
C SER A 91 -2.47 10.49 -2.13
N GLU A 92 -1.53 10.20 -1.23
CA GLU A 92 -0.36 11.03 -0.96
C GLU A 92 0.71 10.81 -2.04
N ILE A 93 0.88 9.55 -2.47
CA ILE A 93 1.70 9.19 -3.64
C ILE A 93 1.05 9.79 -4.89
N LYS A 94 1.86 10.47 -5.70
CA LYS A 94 1.42 11.12 -6.94
C LYS A 94 1.72 10.26 -8.14
N GLU A 95 0.96 10.46 -9.21
CA GLU A 95 1.26 9.86 -10.51
C GLU A 95 2.67 10.27 -10.94
N HIS A 96 3.43 9.29 -11.41
CA HIS A 96 4.76 9.52 -11.94
C HIS A 96 4.72 9.51 -13.47
N ALA A 97 5.37 10.48 -14.11
CA ALA A 97 5.57 10.46 -15.55
C ALA A 97 6.39 9.22 -15.97
N PRO A 98 6.32 8.76 -17.23
CA PRO A 98 7.16 7.67 -17.70
C PRO A 98 8.65 7.92 -17.39
N GLU A 99 9.30 6.96 -16.74
CA GLU A 99 10.69 7.05 -16.32
C GLU A 99 11.50 5.92 -16.96
N ALA A 100 12.58 6.29 -17.66
CA ALA A 100 13.44 5.34 -18.36
C ALA A 100 14.70 4.99 -17.56
N ASN A 101 15.08 5.82 -16.59
CA ASN A 101 16.22 5.59 -15.71
C ASN A 101 15.83 4.66 -14.56
N GLY A 102 16.43 3.46 -14.51
CA GLY A 102 16.14 2.46 -13.50
C GLY A 102 16.35 2.94 -12.05
N GLN A 103 17.43 3.68 -11.78
CA GLN A 103 17.66 4.23 -10.44
C GLN A 103 16.67 5.32 -10.04
N ALA A 104 16.21 6.14 -10.99
CA ALA A 104 15.17 7.14 -10.72
C ALA A 104 13.83 6.47 -10.39
N GLY A 105 13.43 5.45 -11.16
CA GLY A 105 12.26 4.63 -10.86
C GLY A 105 12.37 3.94 -9.49
N LEU A 106 13.54 3.39 -9.16
CA LEU A 106 13.76 2.74 -7.87
C LEU A 106 13.72 3.73 -6.69
N ARG A 107 14.23 4.96 -6.84
CA ARG A 107 14.07 6.01 -5.82
C ARG A 107 12.61 6.36 -5.59
N ALA A 108 11.82 6.52 -6.66
CA ALA A 108 10.38 6.77 -6.55
C ALA A 108 9.65 5.61 -5.83
N ILE A 109 10.09 4.36 -6.04
CA ILE A 109 9.58 3.19 -5.31
C ILE A 109 9.91 3.28 -3.81
N VAL A 110 11.15 3.63 -3.46
CA VAL A 110 11.57 3.79 -2.05
C VAL A 110 10.76 4.89 -1.35
N ASP A 111 10.53 6.01 -2.02
CA ASP A 111 9.70 7.10 -1.50
C ASP A 111 8.24 6.65 -1.32
N GLY A 112 7.71 5.92 -2.30
CA GLY A 112 6.37 5.33 -2.22
C GLY A 112 6.20 4.36 -1.05
N PHE A 113 7.14 3.42 -0.86
CA PHE A 113 7.08 2.51 0.29
C PHE A 113 7.25 3.24 1.63
N SER A 114 8.02 4.33 1.69
CA SER A 114 8.13 5.14 2.90
C SER A 114 6.79 5.73 3.33
N VAL A 115 5.99 6.21 2.36
CA VAL A 115 4.60 6.65 2.60
C VAL A 115 3.74 5.49 3.10
N LEU A 116 3.79 4.34 2.40
CA LEU A 116 2.99 3.17 2.77
C LEU A 116 3.30 2.67 4.20
N ILE A 117 4.56 2.54 4.57
CA ILE A 117 4.98 2.09 5.91
C ILE A 117 4.51 3.07 6.99
N SER A 118 4.57 4.39 6.71
CA SER A 118 4.08 5.39 7.67
C SER A 118 2.59 5.21 7.92
N LEU A 119 1.79 5.11 6.85
CA LEU A 119 0.34 4.87 6.96
C LEU A 119 0.02 3.55 7.66
N GLN A 120 0.75 2.48 7.36
CA GLN A 120 0.56 1.17 7.97
C GLN A 120 0.84 1.19 9.48
N ARG A 121 1.88 1.90 9.93
CA ARG A 121 2.18 2.05 11.36
C ARG A 121 1.07 2.82 12.09
N ASP A 122 0.56 3.88 11.49
CA ASP A 122 -0.55 4.64 12.04
C ASP A 122 -1.83 3.79 12.12
N ILE A 123 -2.14 3.03 11.07
CA ILE A 123 -3.29 2.10 11.03
C ILE A 123 -3.12 0.99 12.09
N MET A 124 -1.92 0.42 12.23
CA MET A 124 -1.64 -0.60 13.25
C MET A 124 -1.85 -0.06 14.66
N SER A 125 -1.43 1.18 14.94
CA SER A 125 -1.69 1.82 16.24
C SER A 125 -3.19 1.98 16.50
N LEU A 126 -3.93 2.50 15.51
CA LEU A 126 -5.38 2.68 15.62
C LEU A 126 -6.13 1.34 15.76
N ALA A 127 -5.65 0.30 15.07
CA ALA A 127 -6.21 -1.05 15.16
C ALA A 127 -6.02 -1.63 16.56
N GLY A 128 -4.84 -1.43 17.17
CA GLY A 128 -4.59 -1.78 18.58
C GLY A 128 -5.53 -1.05 19.54
N GLU A 129 -5.76 0.25 19.35
CA GLU A 129 -6.73 1.03 20.14
C GLU A 129 -8.18 0.56 19.94
N ALA A 130 -8.47 -0.08 18.81
CA ALA A 130 -9.79 -0.58 18.44
C ALA A 130 -10.05 -2.04 18.82
N ASP A 131 -9.08 -2.71 19.45
CA ASP A 131 -9.09 -4.16 19.68
C ASP A 131 -9.28 -4.96 18.37
N ASP A 132 -8.82 -4.41 17.24
CA ASP A 132 -8.87 -5.03 15.92
C ASP A 132 -7.54 -5.73 15.58
N GLU A 133 -7.37 -6.93 16.14
CA GLU A 133 -6.16 -7.73 15.91
C GLU A 133 -5.99 -8.16 14.43
N GLY A 134 -7.09 -8.32 13.69
CA GLY A 134 -7.04 -8.73 12.30
C GLY A 134 -6.42 -7.67 11.39
N THR A 135 -6.76 -6.39 11.62
CA THR A 135 -6.12 -5.28 10.92
C THR A 135 -4.69 -5.07 11.42
N SER A 136 -4.43 -5.21 12.72
CA SER A 136 -3.07 -5.12 13.28
C SER A 136 -2.12 -6.14 12.68
N ALA A 137 -2.54 -7.40 12.56
CA ALA A 137 -1.74 -8.47 11.97
C ALA A 137 -1.40 -8.18 10.50
N LEU A 138 -2.39 -7.76 9.70
CA LEU A 138 -2.17 -7.39 8.29
C LEU A 138 -1.13 -6.28 8.14
N MET A 139 -1.24 -5.22 8.95
CA MET A 139 -0.26 -4.12 8.92
C MET A 139 1.11 -4.59 9.39
N SER A 140 1.19 -5.46 10.39
CA SER A 140 2.45 -6.02 10.88
C SER A 140 3.20 -6.76 9.77
N ASP A 141 2.51 -7.62 9.02
CA ASP A 141 3.07 -8.37 7.90
C ASP A 141 3.58 -7.45 6.79
N TYR A 142 2.82 -6.41 6.43
CA TYR A 142 3.24 -5.47 5.41
C TYR A 142 4.46 -4.66 5.82
N ILE A 143 4.49 -4.15 7.06
CA ILE A 143 5.60 -3.36 7.58
C ILE A 143 6.89 -4.18 7.53
N ARG A 144 6.89 -5.41 8.05
CA ARG A 144 8.10 -6.25 8.08
C ARG A 144 8.64 -6.59 6.69
N GLU A 145 7.75 -6.82 5.73
CA GLU A 145 8.14 -7.17 4.36
C GLU A 145 8.72 -5.96 3.63
N GLN A 146 8.07 -4.81 3.77
CA GLN A 146 8.46 -3.59 3.08
C GLN A 146 9.71 -2.95 3.68
N GLU A 147 9.90 -2.99 5.00
CA GLU A 147 11.15 -2.55 5.63
C GLU A 147 12.37 -3.31 5.10
N LYS A 148 12.24 -4.63 4.94
CA LYS A 148 13.28 -5.46 4.33
C LYS A 148 13.54 -5.04 2.89
N LEU A 149 12.48 -4.77 2.12
CA LEU A 149 12.59 -4.36 0.73
C LEU A 149 13.26 -2.98 0.58
N LEU A 150 12.93 -2.01 1.43
CA LEU A 150 13.61 -0.71 1.49
C LEU A 150 15.10 -0.86 1.74
N TRP A 151 15.50 -1.74 2.66
CA TRP A 151 16.93 -1.99 2.90
C TRP A 151 17.62 -2.48 1.62
N MET A 152 17.03 -3.44 0.91
CA MET A 152 17.59 -3.98 -0.33
C MET A 152 17.71 -2.91 -1.43
N PHE A 153 16.69 -2.06 -1.59
CA PHE A 153 16.72 -1.00 -2.60
C PHE A 153 17.69 0.12 -2.26
N ASN A 154 17.76 0.53 -0.99
CA ASN A 154 18.77 1.49 -0.56
C ASN A 154 20.18 0.92 -0.76
N ALA A 155 20.40 -0.37 -0.53
CA ALA A 155 21.69 -1.00 -0.81
C ALA A 155 22.05 -1.01 -2.31
N TYR A 156 21.06 -1.13 -3.21
CA TYR A 156 21.28 -1.02 -4.66
C TYR A 156 21.58 0.42 -5.11
N LEU A 157 21.01 1.42 -4.44
CA LEU A 157 21.12 2.83 -4.81
C LEU A 157 22.40 3.54 -4.29
N ASN A 158 23.13 2.92 -3.36
CA ASN A 158 24.36 3.46 -2.74
C ASN A 158 25.62 2.78 -3.31
#